data_AF-A0A7W6HSU0-F1
#
_entry.id   AF-A0A7W6HSU0-F1
#
_cell.length_a   1.000
_cell.length_b   1.000
_cell.length_c   1.000
_cell.angle_alpha   90.00
_cell.angle_beta   90.00
_cell.angle_gamma   90.00
#
_symmetry.space_group_name_H-M   'P 1'
#
loop_
_entity.id
_entity.type
_entity.pdbx_description
1 polymer ?
#
loop_
_entity_poly.entity_id
_entity_poly.type
_entity_poly.pdbx_seq_one_letter_code
_entity_poly.pdbx_strand_id
1 'polypeptide(L)'
;MNNMNQYIKNVVKRMYQIDVDTASKEQLEAIEEINVSDITMNSEVTTWNFSEFPNLKKIDCSYLFIKDLITTGCTELEYLRWEGVRGNDIHLDLSTNKKLKKVVGGQDGIVELDFSFNPLLEEVSMSLSQSLRWIELSHCNNLKRLTLFGVLIPFVDLTALHNLEYVNISYMNQYRNMADEYGDGYPRPILFVNEDFNESIIEDHTRQYSYYTYKLIKVSEGSKEQKFLNEVKAMKEKILSIPVDRKGKYVAILHYALMDKLNNL
;
A
#
# COMPACT_ATOMS: atom_id res chain seq x y z
N MET A 1 -0.80 -0.11 29.90
CA MET A 1 -0.68 -1.58 29.81
C MET A 1 -0.25 -1.90 28.39
N ASN A 2 0.83 -2.66 28.24
CA ASN A 2 1.33 -3.08 26.94
C ASN A 2 0.32 -4.05 26.31
N ASN A 3 -0.31 -3.66 25.19
CA ASN A 3 -1.30 -4.46 24.48
C ASN A 3 -0.67 -5.52 23.54
N MET A 4 0.63 -5.83 23.71
CA MET A 4 1.30 -6.88 22.95
C MET A 4 0.66 -8.25 23.21
N ASN A 5 0.30 -8.94 22.13
CA ASN A 5 -0.32 -10.25 22.21
C ASN A 5 0.68 -11.36 22.58
N GLN A 6 0.16 -12.49 23.08
CA GLN A 6 0.99 -13.62 23.54
C GLN A 6 1.75 -14.31 22.41
N TYR A 7 1.29 -14.23 21.15
CA TYR A 7 1.99 -14.85 20.03
C TYR A 7 3.34 -14.16 19.75
N ILE A 8 3.38 -12.83 19.79
CA ILE A 8 4.63 -12.06 19.69
C ILE A 8 5.57 -12.44 20.83
N LYS A 9 5.09 -12.45 22.07
CA LYS A 9 5.89 -12.83 23.25
C LYS A 9 6.47 -14.24 23.13
N ASN A 10 5.66 -15.20 22.68
CA ASN A 10 6.09 -16.58 22.48
C ASN A 10 7.16 -16.70 21.38
N VAL A 11 7.05 -15.95 20.28
CA VAL A 11 8.08 -15.90 19.25
C VAL A 11 9.38 -15.32 19.80
N VAL A 12 9.31 -14.20 20.51
CA VAL A 12 10.49 -13.59 21.13
C VAL A 12 11.16 -14.55 22.11
N LYS A 13 10.39 -15.17 23.00
CA LYS A 13 10.89 -16.16 23.95
C LYS A 13 11.54 -17.35 23.26
N ARG A 14 10.95 -17.86 22.18
CA ARG A 14 11.50 -18.98 21.40
C ARG A 14 12.78 -18.60 20.66
N MET A 15 12.82 -17.44 20.01
CA MET A 15 13.92 -17.04 19.14
C MET A 15 15.10 -16.43 19.89
N TYR A 16 14.81 -15.61 20.90
CA TYR A 16 15.79 -14.82 21.63
C TYR A 16 16.01 -15.29 23.06
N GLN A 17 15.24 -16.27 23.55
CA GLN A 17 15.29 -16.74 24.95
C GLN A 17 15.01 -15.61 25.96
N ILE A 18 14.23 -14.61 25.54
CA ILE A 18 13.86 -13.43 26.31
C ILE A 18 12.38 -13.50 26.68
N ASP A 19 12.08 -13.40 27.97
CA ASP A 19 10.70 -13.24 28.43
C ASP A 19 10.35 -11.74 28.48
N VAL A 20 9.55 -11.29 27.49
CA VAL A 20 9.21 -9.88 27.27
C VAL A 20 8.62 -9.22 28.53
N ASP A 21 7.89 -9.97 29.36
CA ASP A 21 7.24 -9.41 30.55
C ASP A 21 8.23 -9.11 31.69
N THR A 22 9.46 -9.64 31.62
CA THR A 22 10.52 -9.43 32.62
C THR A 22 11.84 -8.92 32.02
N ALA A 23 11.88 -8.70 30.71
CA ALA A 23 13.07 -8.32 29.98
C ALA A 23 13.57 -6.93 30.40
N SER A 24 14.90 -6.76 30.47
CA SER A 24 15.50 -5.43 30.54
C SER A 24 15.35 -4.70 29.21
N LYS A 25 15.53 -3.37 29.23
CA LYS A 25 15.51 -2.55 28.01
C LYS A 25 16.56 -3.02 27.00
N GLU A 26 17.77 -3.34 27.46
CA GLU A 26 18.87 -3.81 26.63
C GLU A 26 18.54 -5.15 25.96
N GLN A 27 17.80 -6.02 26.64
CA GLN A 27 17.33 -7.29 26.08
C GLN A 27 16.29 -7.06 24.97
N LEU A 28 15.36 -6.12 25.15
CA LEU A 28 14.40 -5.76 24.10
C LEU A 28 15.07 -5.07 22.90
N GLU A 29 16.10 -4.25 23.17
CA GLU A 29 16.94 -3.60 22.15
C GLU A 29 17.80 -4.60 21.34
N ALA A 30 18.02 -5.81 21.83
CA ALA A 30 18.73 -6.86 21.08
C ALA A 30 17.85 -7.55 20.02
N ILE A 31 16.54 -7.29 20.01
CA ILE A 31 15.59 -7.93 19.10
C ILE A 31 15.51 -7.12 17.80
N GLU A 32 16.04 -7.69 16.72
CA GLU A 32 16.09 -7.02 15.41
C GLU A 32 15.07 -7.56 14.39
N GLU A 33 14.52 -8.77 14.59
CA GLU A 33 13.58 -9.38 13.64
C GLU A 33 12.47 -10.16 14.36
N ILE A 34 11.22 -9.98 13.94
CA ILE A 34 10.09 -10.76 14.44
C ILE A 34 9.26 -11.27 13.27
N ASN A 35 9.12 -12.58 13.19
CA ASN A 35 8.25 -13.25 12.24
C ASN A 35 7.15 -14.01 13.00
N VAL A 36 5.91 -13.54 12.84
CA VAL A 36 4.69 -14.12 13.39
C VAL A 36 3.74 -14.57 12.26
N SER A 37 4.24 -14.63 11.03
CA SER A 37 3.49 -15.04 9.85
C SER A 37 2.82 -16.40 10.05
N ASP A 38 1.54 -16.49 9.74
CA ASP A 38 0.70 -17.70 9.80
C ASP A 38 0.76 -18.45 11.15
N ILE A 39 1.12 -17.77 12.25
CA ILE A 39 1.32 -18.42 13.55
C ILE A 39 0.00 -18.81 14.23
N THR A 40 -1.11 -18.23 13.79
CA THR A 40 -2.43 -18.46 14.39
C THR A 40 -3.56 -18.15 13.43
N MET A 41 -4.67 -18.89 13.58
CA MET A 41 -5.95 -18.61 12.93
C MET A 41 -6.97 -17.99 13.90
N ASN A 42 -6.53 -17.54 15.08
CA ASN A 42 -7.43 -16.98 16.09
C ASN A 42 -7.94 -15.60 15.68
N SER A 43 -9.22 -15.50 15.34
CA SER A 43 -9.88 -14.25 14.93
C SER A 43 -10.10 -13.26 16.07
N GLU A 44 -9.91 -13.67 17.33
CA GLU A 44 -10.04 -12.78 18.50
C GLU A 44 -8.78 -11.93 18.72
N VAL A 45 -7.64 -12.31 18.12
CA VAL A 45 -6.38 -11.56 18.25
C VAL A 45 -6.14 -10.71 17.01
N THR A 46 -6.63 -9.47 17.07
CA THR A 46 -6.59 -8.52 15.95
C THR A 46 -5.58 -7.39 16.14
N THR A 47 -5.02 -7.23 17.33
CA THR A 47 -4.01 -6.21 17.62
C THR A 47 -2.62 -6.84 17.65
N TRP A 48 -1.74 -6.34 16.79
CA TRP A 48 -0.35 -6.76 16.66
C TRP A 48 0.55 -5.58 16.97
N ASN A 49 0.96 -5.48 18.24
CA ASN A 49 1.75 -4.36 18.75
C ASN A 49 3.21 -4.72 18.94
N PHE A 50 4.08 -4.06 18.18
CA PHE A 50 5.54 -4.22 18.19
C PHE A 50 6.26 -3.02 18.85
N SER A 51 5.54 -2.08 19.45
CA SER A 51 6.09 -0.79 19.93
C SER A 51 7.21 -0.90 20.97
N GLU A 52 7.37 -2.05 21.63
CA GLU A 52 8.40 -2.26 22.66
C GLU A 52 9.77 -2.65 22.09
N PHE A 53 9.91 -2.82 20.76
CA PHE A 53 11.15 -3.26 20.12
C PHE A 53 11.77 -2.12 19.31
N PRO A 54 12.55 -1.21 19.95
CA PRO A 54 13.05 0.01 19.28
C PRO A 54 14.04 -0.26 18.16
N ASN A 55 14.81 -1.35 18.25
CA ASN A 55 15.81 -1.77 17.26
C ASN A 55 15.28 -2.81 16.26
N LEU A 56 13.96 -3.04 16.24
CA LEU A 56 13.34 -3.99 15.34
C LEU A 56 13.44 -3.49 13.90
N LYS A 57 14.17 -4.24 13.05
CA LYS A 57 14.44 -3.92 11.64
C LYS A 57 13.48 -4.62 10.69
N LYS A 58 12.97 -5.80 11.05
CA LYS A 58 12.07 -6.58 10.19
C LYS A 58 10.86 -7.15 10.92
N ILE A 59 9.68 -6.95 10.34
CA ILE A 59 8.42 -7.56 10.78
C ILE A 59 7.80 -8.31 9.61
N ASP A 60 7.48 -9.59 9.83
CA ASP A 60 6.54 -10.34 8.98
C ASP A 60 5.37 -10.82 9.84
N CYS A 61 4.18 -10.29 9.52
CA CYS A 61 2.91 -10.62 10.16
C CYS A 61 1.84 -11.02 9.14
N SER A 62 2.27 -11.65 8.04
CA SER A 62 1.38 -12.13 6.98
C SER A 62 0.42 -13.21 7.46
N TYR A 63 -0.73 -13.33 6.79
CA TYR A 63 -1.72 -14.38 7.01
C TYR A 63 -2.35 -14.41 8.41
N LEU A 64 -2.42 -13.27 9.09
CA LEU A 64 -3.04 -13.11 10.42
C LEU A 64 -4.37 -12.37 10.35
N PHE A 65 -5.17 -12.44 11.42
CA PHE A 65 -6.27 -11.50 11.63
C PHE A 65 -5.70 -10.20 12.19
N ILE A 66 -5.84 -9.10 11.47
CA ILE A 66 -5.30 -7.80 11.86
C ILE A 66 -6.42 -6.76 11.76
N LYS A 67 -6.55 -5.95 12.80
CA LYS A 67 -7.29 -4.69 12.83
C LYS A 67 -6.35 -3.53 13.17
N ASP A 68 -5.43 -3.74 14.10
CA ASP A 68 -4.45 -2.72 14.48
C ASP A 68 -3.04 -3.31 14.35
N LEU A 69 -2.26 -2.76 13.43
CA LEU A 69 -0.84 -3.09 13.27
C LEU A 69 -0.02 -1.91 13.78
N ILE A 70 0.57 -2.06 14.97
CA ILE A 70 1.21 -0.97 15.68
C ILE A 70 2.73 -1.14 15.61
N THR A 71 3.37 -0.25 14.85
CA THR A 71 4.83 -0.20 14.61
C THR A 71 5.47 1.09 15.15
N THR A 72 4.72 1.92 15.87
CA THR A 72 5.11 3.30 16.20
C THR A 72 6.41 3.41 17.02
N GLY A 73 6.74 2.38 17.82
CA GLY A 73 7.99 2.32 18.57
C GLY A 73 9.18 1.68 17.83
N CYS A 74 8.98 1.10 16.65
CA CYS A 74 10.01 0.43 15.86
C CYS A 74 10.77 1.43 14.97
N THR A 75 11.56 2.33 15.57
CA THR A 75 12.23 3.43 14.83
C THR A 75 13.30 2.96 13.84
N GLU A 76 13.82 1.74 14.03
CA GLU A 76 14.81 1.11 13.15
C GLU A 76 14.18 0.22 12.06
N LEU A 77 12.85 0.20 11.91
CA LEU A 77 12.15 -0.68 10.99
C LEU A 77 12.52 -0.38 9.53
N GLU A 78 13.09 -1.38 8.83
CA GLU A 78 13.49 -1.30 7.43
C GLU A 78 12.58 -2.12 6.50
N TYR A 79 11.98 -3.19 7.04
CA TYR A 79 11.12 -4.12 6.30
C TYR A 79 9.84 -4.41 7.06
N LEU A 80 8.69 -4.24 6.40
CA LEU A 80 7.39 -4.58 6.95
C LEU A 80 6.58 -5.39 5.94
N ARG A 81 6.08 -6.55 6.37
CA ARG A 81 5.17 -7.39 5.58
C ARG A 81 3.90 -7.80 6.34
N TRP A 82 2.74 -7.66 5.69
CA TRP A 82 1.43 -8.06 6.22
C TRP A 82 0.49 -8.65 5.13
N GLU A 83 1.04 -9.43 4.20
CA GLU A 83 0.25 -9.95 3.07
C GLU A 83 -0.81 -10.97 3.51
N GLY A 84 -1.98 -10.99 2.86
CA GLY A 84 -2.97 -12.07 3.04
C GLY A 84 -3.70 -12.04 4.38
N VAL A 85 -3.73 -10.88 5.04
CA VAL A 85 -4.35 -10.71 6.36
C VAL A 85 -5.88 -10.72 6.26
N ARG A 86 -6.54 -11.12 7.35
CA ARG A 86 -7.99 -11.36 7.39
C ARG A 86 -8.71 -10.25 8.15
N GLY A 87 -8.59 -9.03 7.67
CA GLY A 87 -9.19 -7.82 8.25
C GLY A 87 -9.80 -6.92 7.17
N ASN A 88 -10.87 -6.20 7.51
CA ASN A 88 -11.57 -5.31 6.57
C ASN A 88 -11.29 -3.82 6.82
N ASP A 89 -10.76 -3.46 8.00
CA ASP A 89 -10.50 -2.08 8.43
C ASP A 89 -9.19 -2.05 9.23
N ILE A 90 -8.06 -2.19 8.53
CA ILE A 90 -6.75 -2.20 9.19
C ILE A 90 -6.26 -0.78 9.43
N HIS A 91 -5.96 -0.48 10.69
CA HIS A 91 -5.25 0.71 11.11
C HIS A 91 -3.74 0.43 11.12
N LEU A 92 -3.03 1.23 10.31
CA LEU A 92 -1.59 1.22 10.21
C LEU A 92 -1.09 2.65 10.07
N ASP A 93 -0.16 3.05 10.93
CA ASP A 93 0.53 4.34 10.86
C ASP A 93 2.03 4.07 10.75
N LEU A 94 2.63 4.53 9.65
CA LEU A 94 4.05 4.35 9.32
C LEU A 94 4.88 5.63 9.53
N SER A 95 4.28 6.68 10.10
CA SER A 95 4.89 8.02 10.22
C SER A 95 6.17 8.05 11.06
N THR A 96 6.34 7.11 11.99
CA THR A 96 7.54 7.00 12.83
C THR A 96 8.61 6.09 12.23
N ASN A 97 8.27 5.25 11.25
CA ASN A 97 9.17 4.25 10.66
C ASN A 97 10.02 4.83 9.51
N LYS A 98 10.77 5.90 9.81
CA LYS A 98 11.53 6.70 8.81
C LYS A 98 12.62 5.93 8.07
N LYS A 99 13.01 4.76 8.59
CA LYS A 99 14.02 3.86 8.00
C LYS A 99 13.45 2.78 7.09
N LEU A 100 12.13 2.76 6.86
CA LEU A 100 11.50 1.79 5.96
C LEU A 100 12.09 1.89 4.56
N LYS A 101 12.54 0.74 4.05
CA LYS A 101 13.07 0.54 2.70
C LYS A 101 12.15 -0.34 1.87
N LYS A 102 11.47 -1.31 2.49
CA LYS A 102 10.59 -2.23 1.79
C LYS A 102 9.30 -2.48 2.54
N VAL A 103 8.19 -2.35 1.82
CA VAL A 103 6.85 -2.55 2.34
C VAL A 103 6.09 -3.50 1.43
N VAL A 104 5.57 -4.59 2.00
CA VAL A 104 4.83 -5.62 1.28
C VAL A 104 3.50 -5.87 1.99
N GLY A 105 2.40 -5.57 1.31
CA GLY A 105 1.05 -5.73 1.84
C GLY A 105 0.12 -6.24 0.76
N GLY A 106 -1.18 -6.19 1.03
CA GLY A 106 -2.19 -6.72 0.13
C GLY A 106 -3.17 -7.66 0.80
N GLN A 107 -4.36 -7.73 0.21
CA GLN A 107 -5.52 -8.44 0.76
C GLN A 107 -5.84 -8.02 2.20
N ASP A 108 -5.87 -6.72 2.50
CA ASP A 108 -5.68 -6.23 3.87
C ASP A 108 -6.67 -5.17 4.36
N GLY A 109 -7.74 -4.85 3.64
CA GLY A 109 -8.75 -3.91 4.12
C GLY A 109 -8.26 -2.45 4.31
N ILE A 110 -6.99 -2.16 4.01
CA ILE A 110 -6.43 -0.81 4.11
C ILE A 110 -7.05 0.05 3.01
N VAL A 111 -7.56 1.23 3.39
CA VAL A 111 -8.16 2.20 2.46
C VAL A 111 -7.15 3.27 2.04
N GLU A 112 -6.23 3.61 2.93
CA GLU A 112 -5.21 4.65 2.75
C GLU A 112 -3.84 4.15 3.23
N LEU A 113 -2.81 4.40 2.42
CA LEU A 113 -1.42 4.28 2.84
C LEU A 113 -0.71 5.63 2.64
N ASP A 114 -0.16 6.17 3.71
CA ASP A 114 0.63 7.40 3.69
C ASP A 114 2.11 7.08 3.91
N PHE A 115 2.93 7.25 2.86
CA PHE A 115 4.39 7.09 2.94
C PHE A 115 5.15 8.42 2.93
N SER A 116 4.48 9.55 3.19
CA SER A 116 5.10 10.89 3.19
C SER A 116 6.25 11.04 4.20
N PHE A 117 6.29 10.19 5.22
CA PHE A 117 7.33 10.15 6.25
C PHE A 117 8.40 9.06 6.06
N ASN A 118 8.38 8.35 4.92
CA ASN A 118 9.29 7.24 4.63
C ASN A 118 10.19 7.55 3.42
N PRO A 119 11.10 8.55 3.51
CA PRO A 119 11.90 9.01 2.38
C PRO A 119 12.94 7.98 1.88
N LEU A 120 13.24 6.96 2.69
CA LEU A 120 14.19 5.89 2.35
C LEU A 120 13.52 4.69 1.65
N LEU A 121 12.22 4.76 1.36
CA LEU A 121 11.48 3.66 0.76
C LEU A 121 11.98 3.37 -0.66
N GLU A 122 12.33 2.12 -0.94
CA GLU A 122 12.88 1.62 -2.21
C GLU A 122 11.91 0.70 -2.96
N GLU A 123 11.07 -0.05 -2.23
CA GLU A 123 10.08 -0.97 -2.79
C GLU A 123 8.75 -0.92 -2.05
N VAL A 124 7.67 -0.78 -2.81
CA VAL A 124 6.29 -0.98 -2.36
C VAL A 124 5.65 -2.06 -3.21
N SER A 125 5.11 -3.08 -2.57
CA SER A 125 4.36 -4.15 -3.23
C SER A 125 3.03 -4.38 -2.52
N MET A 126 1.94 -4.01 -3.16
CA MET A 126 0.57 -4.29 -2.72
C MET A 126 -0.09 -5.24 -3.72
N SER A 127 -0.66 -6.34 -3.22
CA SER A 127 -1.36 -7.33 -4.04
C SER A 127 -2.83 -7.45 -3.66
N LEU A 128 -3.71 -7.61 -4.65
CA LEU A 128 -5.10 -8.04 -4.46
C LEU A 128 -5.92 -7.22 -3.44
N SER A 129 -5.60 -5.94 -3.25
CA SER A 129 -6.33 -5.05 -2.33
C SER A 129 -7.57 -4.46 -3.01
N GLN A 130 -8.74 -4.77 -2.46
CA GLN A 130 -10.03 -4.30 -2.97
C GLN A 130 -10.46 -2.97 -2.32
N SER A 131 -9.83 -2.61 -1.20
CA SER A 131 -10.17 -1.46 -0.36
C SER A 131 -9.29 -0.25 -0.63
N LEU A 132 -8.04 -0.42 -1.07
CA LEU A 132 -7.11 0.70 -1.23
C LEU A 132 -7.67 1.73 -2.22
N ARG A 133 -7.77 2.98 -1.78
CA ARG A 133 -8.25 4.13 -2.58
C ARG A 133 -7.18 5.20 -2.73
N TRP A 134 -6.24 5.27 -1.81
CA TRP A 134 -5.21 6.30 -1.79
C TRP A 134 -3.86 5.74 -1.37
N ILE A 135 -2.81 6.16 -2.07
CA ILE A 135 -1.42 5.93 -1.69
C ILE A 135 -0.65 7.24 -1.87
N GLU A 136 -0.06 7.76 -0.79
CA GLU A 136 0.80 8.95 -0.85
C GLU A 136 2.26 8.51 -0.98
N LEU A 137 2.91 8.93 -2.07
CA LEU A 137 4.28 8.54 -2.42
C LEU A 137 5.17 9.75 -2.71
N SER A 138 4.66 10.99 -2.63
CA SER A 138 5.35 12.18 -3.16
C SER A 138 6.70 12.48 -2.50
N HIS A 139 7.00 11.89 -1.34
CA HIS A 139 8.26 12.06 -0.62
C HIS A 139 9.19 10.83 -0.71
N CYS A 140 8.78 9.77 -1.43
CA CYS A 140 9.54 8.53 -1.59
C CYS A 140 10.52 8.62 -2.77
N ASN A 141 11.39 9.63 -2.80
CA ASN A 141 12.30 9.88 -3.93
C ASN A 141 13.27 8.71 -4.21
N ASN A 142 13.50 7.82 -3.24
CA ASN A 142 14.33 6.62 -3.41
C ASN A 142 13.58 5.41 -3.98
N LEU A 143 12.27 5.54 -4.26
CA LEU A 143 11.45 4.42 -4.71
C LEU A 143 11.90 3.96 -6.10
N LYS A 144 12.27 2.68 -6.19
CA LYS A 144 12.72 2.04 -7.43
C LYS A 144 11.69 1.08 -8.00
N ARG A 145 10.91 0.44 -7.13
CA ARG A 145 9.94 -0.58 -7.54
C ARG A 145 8.57 -0.32 -6.92
N LEU A 146 7.55 -0.24 -7.77
CA LEU A 146 6.16 -0.16 -7.37
C LEU A 146 5.35 -1.28 -8.01
N THR A 147 4.78 -2.15 -7.18
CA THR A 147 3.85 -3.20 -7.60
C THR A 147 2.50 -2.98 -6.94
N LEU A 148 1.45 -2.79 -7.74
CA LEU A 148 0.05 -2.63 -7.36
C LEU A 148 -0.78 -3.61 -8.19
N PHE A 149 -0.55 -4.90 -7.95
CA PHE A 149 -1.11 -5.99 -8.76
C PHE A 149 -2.47 -6.45 -8.23
N GLY A 150 -3.53 -6.26 -9.00
CA GLY A 150 -4.90 -6.58 -8.57
C GLY A 150 -5.43 -5.63 -7.50
N VAL A 151 -4.88 -4.41 -7.45
CA VAL A 151 -5.24 -3.37 -6.46
C VAL A 151 -6.25 -2.42 -7.11
N LEU A 152 -7.44 -2.27 -6.51
CA LEU A 152 -8.51 -1.40 -7.03
C LEU A 152 -8.34 0.07 -6.65
N ILE A 153 -7.14 0.59 -6.87
CA ILE A 153 -6.81 2.00 -6.65
C ILE A 153 -7.25 2.84 -7.88
N PRO A 154 -7.98 3.96 -7.70
CA PRO A 154 -8.45 4.76 -8.84
C PRO A 154 -7.33 5.48 -9.61
N PHE A 155 -6.32 5.98 -8.91
CA PHE A 155 -5.20 6.68 -9.50
C PHE A 155 -3.94 6.57 -8.64
N VAL A 156 -2.78 6.83 -9.24
CA VAL A 156 -1.49 6.94 -8.53
C VAL A 156 -0.74 8.15 -9.06
N ASP A 157 -0.22 8.96 -8.15
CA ASP A 157 0.65 10.10 -8.45
C ASP A 157 2.12 9.67 -8.35
N LEU A 158 2.79 9.56 -9.50
CA LEU A 158 4.20 9.18 -9.61
C LEU A 158 5.05 10.37 -10.08
N THR A 159 4.53 11.59 -10.13
CA THR A 159 5.23 12.71 -10.78
C THR A 159 6.54 13.06 -10.08
N ALA A 160 6.61 12.88 -8.75
CA ALA A 160 7.81 13.12 -7.94
C ALA A 160 8.84 11.97 -7.97
N LEU A 161 8.50 10.82 -8.56
CA LEU A 161 9.28 9.58 -8.44
C LEU A 161 10.25 9.39 -9.61
N HIS A 162 11.37 10.10 -9.57
CA HIS A 162 12.35 10.13 -10.67
C HIS A 162 13.28 8.90 -10.75
N ASN A 163 13.32 8.06 -9.70
CA ASN A 163 14.21 6.90 -9.61
C ASN A 163 13.51 5.55 -9.86
N LEU A 164 12.27 5.55 -10.39
CA LEU A 164 11.55 4.33 -10.69
C LEU A 164 12.26 3.52 -11.79
N GLU A 165 12.48 2.25 -11.50
CA GLU A 165 13.12 1.26 -12.38
C GLU A 165 12.13 0.18 -12.84
N TYR A 166 11.03 -0.03 -12.09
CA TYR A 166 9.98 -1.00 -12.40
C TYR A 166 8.63 -0.57 -11.84
N VAL A 167 7.59 -0.66 -12.66
CA VAL A 167 6.20 -0.42 -12.28
C VAL A 167 5.32 -1.56 -12.77
N ASN A 168 4.52 -2.13 -11.86
CA ASN A 168 3.45 -3.05 -12.21
C ASN A 168 2.16 -2.54 -11.59
N ILE A 169 1.16 -2.31 -12.42
CA ILE A 169 -0.16 -1.87 -11.95
C ILE A 169 -1.23 -2.42 -12.87
N SER A 170 -2.19 -3.13 -12.27
CA SER A 170 -3.35 -3.63 -13.01
C SER A 170 -4.48 -3.96 -12.04
N TYR A 171 -5.70 -3.98 -12.55
CA TYR A 171 -6.85 -4.53 -11.83
C TYR A 171 -6.96 -6.06 -11.96
N MET A 172 -5.95 -6.72 -12.53
CA MET A 172 -6.04 -8.11 -12.97
C MET A 172 -7.40 -8.38 -13.66
N ASN A 173 -8.09 -9.44 -13.25
CA ASN A 173 -9.32 -9.91 -13.87
C ASN A 173 -10.58 -9.21 -13.35
N GLN A 174 -10.45 -8.13 -12.56
CA GLN A 174 -11.59 -7.49 -11.91
C GLN A 174 -12.72 -7.17 -12.90
N TYR A 175 -12.36 -6.53 -14.02
CA TYR A 175 -13.31 -6.08 -15.05
C TYR A 175 -13.32 -7.00 -16.27
N ARG A 176 -12.88 -8.25 -16.12
CA ARG A 176 -12.95 -9.23 -17.22
C ARG A 176 -14.41 -9.38 -17.63
N ASN A 177 -14.68 -9.18 -18.92
CA ASN A 177 -16.03 -9.21 -19.52
C ASN A 177 -16.97 -8.06 -19.09
N MET A 178 -16.43 -6.96 -18.54
CA MET A 178 -17.19 -5.76 -18.17
C MET A 178 -16.88 -4.56 -19.08
N ALA A 179 -16.49 -4.82 -20.33
CA ALA A 179 -16.34 -3.76 -21.32
C ALA A 179 -17.67 -3.02 -21.47
N ASP A 180 -17.63 -1.70 -21.54
CA ASP A 180 -18.79 -0.85 -21.80
C ASP A 180 -19.89 -0.88 -20.71
N GLU A 181 -19.70 -1.63 -19.62
CA GLU A 181 -20.68 -1.72 -18.53
C GLU A 181 -20.83 -0.40 -17.77
N TYR A 182 -19.73 0.33 -17.61
CA TYR A 182 -19.68 1.59 -16.86
C TYR A 182 -19.40 2.82 -17.73
N GLY A 183 -18.92 2.61 -18.96
CA GLY A 183 -18.50 3.62 -19.93
C GLY A 183 -17.58 2.99 -20.98
N ASP A 184 -17.14 3.74 -21.99
CA ASP A 184 -16.36 3.21 -23.13
C ASP A 184 -15.12 2.41 -22.72
N GLY A 185 -15.03 1.16 -23.18
CA GLY A 185 -13.95 0.23 -22.88
C GLY A 185 -13.94 -0.30 -21.44
N TYR A 186 -12.74 -0.50 -20.88
CA TYR A 186 -12.55 -1.02 -19.53
C TYR A 186 -12.12 0.07 -18.54
N PRO A 187 -12.62 0.03 -17.28
CA PRO A 187 -12.06 0.80 -16.18
C PRO A 187 -10.59 0.44 -15.97
N ARG A 188 -9.77 1.44 -15.66
CA ARG A 188 -8.32 1.28 -15.48
C ARG A 188 -7.75 2.31 -14.51
N PRO A 189 -6.68 2.00 -13.76
CA PRO A 189 -6.05 2.97 -12.89
C PRO A 189 -5.41 4.10 -13.72
N ILE A 190 -5.51 5.32 -13.21
CA ILE A 190 -4.88 6.50 -13.81
C ILE A 190 -3.49 6.69 -13.22
N LEU A 191 -2.46 6.72 -14.04
CA LEU A 191 -1.08 6.99 -13.61
C LEU A 191 -0.72 8.40 -14.06
N PHE A 192 -0.49 9.27 -13.08
CA PHE A 192 0.14 10.56 -13.33
C PHE A 192 1.65 10.39 -13.23
N VAL A 193 2.36 10.79 -14.28
CA VAL A 193 3.82 10.64 -14.37
C VAL A 193 4.45 11.94 -14.82
N ASN A 194 5.73 12.15 -14.49
CA ASN A 194 6.48 13.28 -15.04
C ASN A 194 6.66 13.16 -16.56
N GLU A 195 7.01 14.27 -17.22
CA GLU A 195 7.17 14.34 -18.69
C GLU A 195 8.18 13.32 -19.23
N ASP A 196 9.27 13.13 -18.50
CA ASP A 196 10.40 12.28 -18.89
C ASP A 196 10.22 10.81 -18.50
N PHE A 197 9.03 10.42 -18.01
CA PHE A 197 8.78 9.06 -17.55
C PHE A 197 8.99 8.04 -18.67
N ASN A 198 9.87 7.08 -18.40
CA ASN A 198 10.15 5.98 -19.31
C ASN A 198 9.08 4.89 -19.18
N GLU A 199 8.15 4.83 -20.12
CA GLU A 199 7.07 3.85 -20.10
C GLU A 199 7.55 2.39 -20.22
N SER A 200 8.78 2.13 -20.67
CA SER A 200 9.32 0.76 -20.77
C SER A 200 9.55 0.10 -19.41
N ILE A 201 9.54 0.85 -18.31
CA ILE A 201 9.66 0.28 -16.96
C ILE A 201 8.33 -0.31 -16.47
N ILE A 202 7.22 -0.04 -17.18
CA ILE A 202 5.93 -0.64 -16.87
C ILE A 202 5.90 -2.06 -17.43
N GLU A 203 5.65 -3.04 -16.57
CA GLU A 203 5.68 -4.46 -16.91
C GLU A 203 4.78 -4.82 -18.12
N ASP A 204 5.32 -5.53 -19.11
CA ASP A 204 4.65 -5.86 -20.37
C ASP A 204 3.31 -6.59 -20.20
N HIS A 205 3.18 -7.43 -19.16
CA HIS A 205 1.93 -8.15 -18.87
C HIS A 205 0.76 -7.20 -18.59
N THR A 206 1.02 -5.99 -18.09
CA THR A 206 0.01 -4.94 -17.89
C THR A 206 -0.55 -4.36 -19.20
N ARG A 207 -0.11 -4.88 -20.35
CA ARG A 207 -0.61 -4.54 -21.70
C ARG A 207 -1.05 -5.76 -22.50
N GLN A 208 -0.93 -6.96 -21.93
CA GLN A 208 -1.19 -8.22 -22.64
C GLN A 208 -2.67 -8.42 -22.98
N TYR A 209 -3.57 -7.85 -22.17
CA TYR A 209 -5.00 -7.99 -22.32
C TYR A 209 -5.68 -6.62 -22.29
N SER A 210 -6.73 -6.40 -23.07
CA SER A 210 -7.46 -5.12 -23.08
C SER A 210 -8.10 -4.75 -21.73
N TYR A 211 -8.32 -5.72 -20.85
CA TYR A 211 -8.79 -5.51 -19.47
C TYR A 211 -7.65 -5.35 -18.43
N TYR A 212 -6.40 -5.64 -18.82
CA TYR A 212 -5.20 -5.27 -18.08
C TYR A 212 -4.69 -4.00 -18.74
N THR A 213 -5.20 -2.85 -18.33
CA THR A 213 -4.72 -1.58 -18.88
C THR A 213 -4.57 -0.56 -17.75
N TYR A 214 -3.92 0.54 -18.08
CA TYR A 214 -3.84 1.76 -17.29
C TYR A 214 -4.13 2.95 -18.20
N LYS A 215 -4.40 4.11 -17.60
CA LYS A 215 -4.43 5.40 -18.30
C LYS A 215 -3.24 6.21 -17.83
N LEU A 216 -2.21 6.32 -18.67
CA LEU A 216 -1.05 7.16 -18.37
C LEU A 216 -1.34 8.61 -18.79
N ILE A 217 -1.01 9.54 -17.90
CA ILE A 217 -1.13 10.99 -18.08
C ILE A 217 0.23 11.59 -17.72
N LYS A 218 0.91 12.15 -18.71
CA LYS A 218 2.13 12.93 -18.47
C LYS A 218 1.75 14.30 -17.95
N VAL A 219 2.45 14.76 -16.92
CA VAL A 219 2.16 16.02 -16.23
C VAL A 219 3.36 16.95 -16.36
N SER A 220 3.13 18.07 -17.03
CA SER A 220 4.10 19.17 -17.18
C SER A 220 3.73 20.34 -16.27
N GLU A 221 4.71 21.12 -15.82
CA GLU A 221 4.42 22.34 -15.06
C GLU A 221 3.52 23.30 -15.87
N GLY A 222 2.46 23.82 -15.23
CA GLY A 222 1.50 24.74 -15.86
C GLY A 222 0.54 24.10 -16.90
N SER A 223 0.66 22.79 -17.17
CA SER A 223 -0.22 22.08 -18.10
C SER A 223 -1.66 21.92 -17.57
N LYS A 224 -2.59 21.61 -18.47
CA LYS A 224 -3.95 21.23 -18.08
C LYS A 224 -3.98 19.92 -17.29
N GLU A 225 -3.04 19.01 -17.55
CA GLU A 225 -2.85 17.75 -16.83
C GLU A 225 -2.40 18.00 -15.39
N GLN A 226 -1.55 19.01 -15.14
CA GLN A 226 -1.17 19.43 -13.78
C GLN A 226 -2.37 20.01 -13.02
N LYS A 227 -3.17 20.84 -13.68
CA LYS A 227 -4.42 21.35 -13.11
C LYS A 227 -5.36 20.19 -12.76
N PHE A 228 -5.52 19.23 -13.68
CA PHE A 228 -6.34 18.04 -13.46
C PHE A 228 -5.84 17.20 -12.28
N LEU A 229 -4.54 16.91 -12.19
CA LEU A 229 -3.94 16.20 -11.06
C LEU A 229 -4.23 16.92 -9.74
N ASN A 230 -4.04 18.23 -9.68
CA ASN A 230 -4.32 19.01 -8.46
C ASN A 230 -5.80 18.92 -8.05
N GLU A 231 -6.72 18.94 -9.01
CA GLU A 231 -8.15 18.77 -8.75
C GLU A 231 -8.48 17.35 -8.28
N VAL A 232 -7.85 16.30 -8.83
CA VAL A 232 -7.98 14.92 -8.34
C VAL A 232 -7.46 14.82 -6.91
N LYS A 233 -6.31 15.42 -6.60
CA LYS A 233 -5.73 15.41 -5.25
C LYS A 233 -6.62 16.13 -4.23
N ALA A 234 -7.26 17.22 -4.63
CA ALA A 234 -8.25 17.93 -3.80
C ALA A 234 -9.51 17.10 -3.49
N MET A 235 -9.76 16.00 -4.21
CA MET A 235 -10.88 15.10 -3.98
C MET A 235 -10.57 13.96 -2.99
N LYS A 236 -9.48 14.04 -2.21
CA LYS A 236 -9.01 12.98 -1.29
C LYS A 236 -10.14 12.37 -0.44
N GLU A 237 -10.86 13.17 0.32
CA GLU A 237 -11.96 12.69 1.18
C GLU A 237 -13.05 11.95 0.39
N LYS A 238 -13.40 12.47 -0.80
CA LYS A 238 -14.37 11.81 -1.69
C LYS A 238 -13.84 10.46 -2.17
N ILE A 239 -12.56 10.38 -2.55
CA ILE A 239 -11.92 9.16 -3.03
C ILE A 239 -11.82 8.10 -1.92
N LEU A 240 -11.46 8.51 -0.70
CA LEU A 240 -11.41 7.63 0.48
C LEU A 240 -12.80 7.10 0.86
N SER A 241 -13.84 7.90 0.65
CA SER A 241 -15.23 7.50 0.93
C SER A 241 -15.85 6.53 -0.11
N ILE A 242 -15.14 6.20 -1.19
CA ILE A 242 -15.63 5.29 -2.24
C ILE A 242 -15.91 3.91 -1.65
N PRO A 243 -17.15 3.41 -1.71
CA PRO A 243 -17.49 2.14 -1.10
C PRO A 243 -16.66 0.97 -1.66
N VAL A 244 -16.36 0.01 -0.79
CA VAL A 244 -15.74 -1.25 -1.18
C VAL A 244 -16.83 -2.18 -1.69
N ASP A 245 -16.70 -2.61 -2.95
CA ASP A 245 -17.62 -3.56 -3.55
C ASP A 245 -16.87 -4.60 -4.38
N ARG A 246 -17.37 -5.84 -4.37
CA ARG A 246 -16.72 -6.98 -5.04
C ARG A 246 -16.57 -6.79 -6.56
N LYS A 247 -17.37 -5.93 -7.19
CA LYS A 247 -17.31 -5.67 -8.63
C LYS A 247 -16.40 -4.50 -8.98
N GLY A 248 -15.95 -3.71 -7.99
CA GLY A 248 -15.22 -2.45 -8.24
C GLY A 248 -16.10 -1.36 -8.86
N LYS A 249 -17.43 -1.49 -8.81
CA LYS A 249 -18.39 -0.58 -9.43
C LYS A 249 -18.08 0.89 -9.14
N TYR A 250 -17.80 1.24 -7.89
CA TYR A 250 -17.62 2.64 -7.53
C TYR A 250 -16.26 3.21 -7.97
N VAL A 251 -15.22 2.35 -8.05
CA VAL A 251 -13.94 2.71 -8.65
C VAL A 251 -14.10 2.94 -10.16
N ALA A 252 -14.87 2.09 -10.84
CA ALA A 252 -15.20 2.25 -12.25
C ALA A 252 -15.97 3.54 -12.53
N ILE A 253 -17.01 3.85 -11.74
CA ILE A 253 -17.77 5.10 -11.86
C ILE A 253 -16.84 6.32 -11.69
N LEU A 254 -15.94 6.30 -10.70
CA LEU A 254 -14.97 7.37 -10.53
C LEU A 254 -14.06 7.49 -11.76
N HIS A 255 -13.53 6.39 -12.28
CA HIS A 255 -12.68 6.39 -13.46
C HIS A 255 -13.33 7.16 -14.62
N TYR A 256 -14.57 6.83 -14.98
CA TYR A 256 -15.25 7.50 -16.10
C TYR A 256 -15.57 8.97 -15.81
N ALA A 257 -15.97 9.30 -14.57
CA ALA A 257 -16.16 10.69 -14.18
C ALA A 257 -14.87 11.52 -14.29
N LEU A 258 -13.71 10.92 -13.97
CA LEU A 258 -12.40 11.54 -14.13
C LEU A 258 -12.00 11.68 -15.59
N MET A 259 -12.28 10.69 -16.44
CA MET A 259 -12.01 10.77 -17.88
C MET A 259 -12.86 11.85 -18.57
N ASP A 260 -14.15 11.93 -18.26
CA ASP A 260 -15.02 13.00 -18.78
C ASP A 260 -14.51 14.38 -18.36
N LYS A 261 -14.13 14.52 -17.09
CA LYS A 261 -13.55 15.77 -16.59
C LYS A 261 -12.28 16.17 -17.31
N LEU A 262 -11.35 15.25 -17.53
CA LEU A 262 -10.10 15.51 -18.26
C LEU A 262 -10.35 15.94 -19.71
N ASN A 263 -11.35 15.36 -20.37
CA ASN A 263 -11.67 15.69 -21.76
C ASN A 263 -12.32 17.08 -21.92
N ASN A 264 -12.90 17.62 -20.84
CA ASN A 264 -13.59 18.91 -20.82
C ASN A 264 -12.75 20.04 -20.18
N LEU A 265 -11.49 19.80 -19.84
CA LEU A 265 -10.51 20.78 -19.33
C LEU A 265 -9.74 21.48 -20.47
#